data_AF-B0Y567-F1
#
_entry.id   AF-B0Y567-F1
#
_cell.length_a   1.000
_cell.length_b   1.000
_cell.length_c   1.000
_cell.angle_alpha   90.00
_cell.angle_beta   90.00
_cell.angle_gamma   90.00
#
_symmetry.space_group_name_H-M   'P 1'
#
loop_
_entity.id
_entity.type
_entity.pdbx_description
1 polymer ?
#
loop_
_entity_poly.entity_id
_entity_poly.type
_entity_poly.pdbx_seq_one_letter_code
_entity_poly.pdbx_strand_id
1 'polypeptide(L)'
;MAIPTKERGSRLTDADILSDLQMYKPVTDSDTRNVWAFWDKGLSNSPAWNQRNVISWVRRLSPKWTVRVLDLVEGSPNHVSQFIPREMLTDVFWNRTMTGPHVGQHSSDLIRLPLLYLYGGVWLDVGMLLFRSLDALCWNALEDPETPYEVAAFKVSMGPELSFLFNGFIAARRGSVCIKYWHEIFRTLWDGATSCAGMHSHPLLAHLPVYEPPSLNGKRPPFMYAQFADYLAQVFCLERLRHLVDSKTGWDGPKFFEEKVLLFDCVTEAYWAQRLTDWNGRKQYELLDLQRGEDGLDNARVKEAEALVQGVLSMSSTMKLSHGLVTAGREYLADIWDSPKNHDADIRPGTFAAYLREASETFEQTKELVPLRMPVIEKALLRAGVTEVVR
;
A
#
# COMPACT_ATOMS: atom_id res chain seq x y z
N MET A 1 16.06 23.19 -2.61
CA MET A 1 15.80 22.12 -3.58
C MET A 1 16.44 20.85 -3.03
N ALA A 2 15.68 19.77 -2.87
CA ALA A 2 16.22 18.47 -2.50
C ALA A 2 17.32 18.02 -3.49
N ILE A 3 18.52 17.70 -3.00
CA ILE A 3 19.68 17.36 -3.84
C ILE A 3 19.79 15.83 -3.91
N PRO A 4 19.94 15.23 -5.12
CA PRO A 4 20.27 13.81 -5.26
C PRO A 4 21.47 13.40 -4.40
N THR A 5 21.37 12.28 -3.68
CA THR A 5 22.44 11.81 -2.76
C THR A 5 23.15 10.54 -3.23
N LYS A 6 22.66 9.87 -4.30
CA LYS A 6 23.29 8.68 -4.89
C LYS A 6 23.81 8.95 -6.30
N GLU A 7 25.08 8.60 -6.56
CA GLU A 7 25.71 8.67 -7.89
C GLU A 7 25.07 7.67 -8.88
N ARG A 8 24.97 8.06 -10.17
CA ARG A 8 24.55 7.17 -11.26
C ARG A 8 25.71 6.26 -11.67
N GLY A 9 25.95 5.18 -10.91
CA GLY A 9 26.82 4.09 -11.37
C GLY A 9 26.24 3.38 -12.61
N SER A 10 26.96 2.39 -13.17
CA SER A 10 26.50 1.52 -14.27
C SER A 10 25.14 0.89 -13.95
N ARG A 11 24.04 1.57 -14.31
CA ARG A 11 22.67 1.14 -14.05
C ARG A 11 22.25 0.17 -15.14
N LEU A 12 21.72 -0.99 -14.73
CA LEU A 12 20.92 -1.84 -15.60
C LEU A 12 19.86 -1.00 -16.31
N THR A 13 19.61 -1.32 -17.58
CA THR A 13 18.58 -0.64 -18.35
C THR A 13 17.19 -0.95 -17.77
N ASP A 14 16.20 -0.10 -18.04
CA ASP A 14 14.81 -0.38 -17.64
C ASP A 14 14.34 -1.75 -18.19
N ALA A 15 14.76 -2.11 -19.40
CA ALA A 15 14.44 -3.38 -20.04
C ALA A 15 15.08 -4.57 -19.32
N ASP A 16 16.35 -4.46 -18.90
CA ASP A 16 17.03 -5.53 -18.16
C ASP A 16 16.36 -5.75 -16.79
N ILE A 17 16.03 -4.66 -16.08
CA ILE A 17 15.33 -4.74 -14.78
C ILE A 17 13.94 -5.34 -14.96
N LEU A 18 13.17 -4.90 -15.97
CA LEU A 18 11.84 -5.43 -16.23
C LEU A 18 11.86 -6.91 -16.65
N SER A 19 12.90 -7.33 -17.39
CA SER A 19 13.12 -8.75 -17.72
C SER A 19 13.43 -9.56 -16.46
N ASP A 20 14.33 -9.09 -15.60
CA ASP A 20 14.69 -9.75 -14.33
C ASP A 20 13.52 -9.81 -13.35
N LEU A 21 12.64 -8.81 -13.34
CA LEU A 21 11.43 -8.79 -12.52
C LEU A 21 10.40 -9.85 -12.94
N GLN A 22 10.48 -10.37 -14.16
CA GLN A 22 9.58 -11.43 -14.68
C GLN A 22 10.13 -12.84 -14.51
N MET A 23 11.32 -12.97 -13.92
CA MET A 23 11.92 -14.26 -13.61
C MET A 23 11.51 -14.73 -12.20
N TYR A 24 11.25 -16.03 -12.08
CA TYR A 24 11.03 -16.67 -10.78
C TYR A 24 12.29 -16.52 -9.91
N LYS A 25 12.12 -15.97 -8.72
CA LYS A 25 13.18 -15.85 -7.70
C LYS A 25 12.77 -16.67 -6.47
N PRO A 26 13.40 -17.82 -6.21
CA PRO A 26 13.05 -18.64 -5.06
C PRO A 26 13.22 -17.85 -3.75
N VAL A 27 12.50 -18.26 -2.72
CA VAL A 27 12.64 -17.72 -1.35
C VAL A 27 13.23 -18.80 -0.47
N THR A 28 14.37 -18.51 0.14
CA THR A 28 15.03 -19.39 1.12
C THR A 28 14.60 -19.03 2.54
N ASP A 29 14.97 -19.85 3.51
CA ASP A 29 14.67 -19.58 4.92
C ASP A 29 15.42 -18.37 5.48
N SER A 30 16.57 -18.03 4.91
CA SER A 30 17.32 -16.81 5.24
C SER A 30 16.75 -15.54 4.60
N ASP A 31 15.86 -15.66 3.61
CA ASP A 31 15.31 -14.51 2.90
C ASP A 31 14.17 -13.87 3.68
N THR A 32 14.50 -12.80 4.41
CA THR A 32 13.52 -12.00 5.16
C THR A 32 13.23 -10.65 4.49
N ARG A 33 14.15 -10.14 3.66
CA ARG A 33 14.02 -8.87 2.91
C ARG A 33 13.37 -9.07 1.54
N ASN A 34 12.08 -9.37 1.56
CA ASN A 34 11.27 -9.53 0.36
C ASN A 34 10.41 -8.28 0.14
N VAL A 35 10.32 -7.77 -1.09
CA VAL A 35 9.27 -6.83 -1.48
C VAL A 35 8.27 -7.57 -2.34
N TRP A 36 7.01 -7.62 -1.89
CA TRP A 36 5.89 -8.27 -2.56
C TRP A 36 4.98 -7.23 -3.19
N ALA A 37 4.70 -7.40 -4.46
CA ALA A 37 3.72 -6.61 -5.21
C ALA A 37 2.94 -7.51 -6.15
N PHE A 38 1.87 -6.98 -6.74
CA PHE A 38 0.98 -7.76 -7.59
C PHE A 38 0.41 -6.93 -8.73
N TRP A 39 0.29 -7.57 -9.88
CA TRP A 39 -0.54 -7.11 -11.00
C TRP A 39 -1.17 -8.34 -11.64
N ASP A 40 -2.50 -8.46 -11.54
CA ASP A 40 -3.26 -9.66 -11.95
C ASP A 40 -2.94 -10.12 -13.39
N LYS A 41 -2.68 -9.16 -14.28
CA LYS A 41 -2.38 -9.39 -15.70
C LYS A 41 -0.88 -9.50 -16.01
N GLY A 42 -0.01 -9.53 -15.01
CA GLY A 42 1.45 -9.51 -15.18
C GLY A 42 2.03 -8.11 -15.30
N LEU A 43 3.22 -7.88 -14.74
CA LEU A 43 3.85 -6.55 -14.66
C LEU A 43 3.99 -5.86 -16.02
N SER A 44 4.32 -6.60 -17.08
CA SER A 44 4.44 -6.06 -18.46
C SER A 44 3.14 -5.48 -19.01
N ASN A 45 1.99 -5.92 -18.48
CA ASN A 45 0.65 -5.41 -18.85
C ASN A 45 0.13 -4.34 -17.87
N SER A 46 0.96 -3.89 -16.92
CA SER A 46 0.64 -2.73 -16.08
C SER A 46 0.93 -1.42 -16.81
N PRO A 47 0.26 -0.30 -16.44
CA PRO A 47 0.59 1.02 -16.96
C PRO A 47 2.08 1.30 -16.86
N ALA A 48 2.64 1.98 -17.86
CA ALA A 48 4.09 2.19 -17.95
C ALA A 48 4.66 2.92 -16.71
N TRP A 49 3.87 3.81 -16.09
CA TRP A 49 4.27 4.52 -14.86
C TRP A 49 4.33 3.57 -13.64
N ASN A 50 3.51 2.51 -13.59
CA ASN A 50 3.63 1.47 -12.56
C ASN A 50 4.90 0.65 -12.75
N GLN A 51 5.22 0.25 -13.99
CA GLN A 51 6.46 -0.46 -14.29
C GLN A 51 7.68 0.36 -13.83
N ARG A 52 7.67 1.67 -14.12
CA ARG A 52 8.72 2.59 -13.67
C ARG A 52 8.80 2.75 -12.15
N ASN A 53 7.67 2.73 -11.42
CA ASN A 53 7.71 2.69 -9.95
C ASN A 53 8.50 1.46 -9.47
N VAL A 54 8.17 0.27 -9.97
CA VAL A 54 8.83 -0.98 -9.56
C VAL A 54 10.32 -0.98 -9.94
N ILE A 55 10.66 -0.49 -11.14
CA ILE A 55 12.06 -0.31 -11.57
C ILE A 55 12.81 0.62 -10.61
N SER A 56 12.21 1.75 -10.22
CA SER A 56 12.81 2.67 -9.27
C SER A 56 13.00 2.03 -7.89
N TRP A 57 12.15 1.08 -7.46
CA TRP A 57 12.40 0.31 -6.24
C TRP A 57 13.66 -0.55 -6.35
N VAL A 58 13.82 -1.29 -7.45
CA VAL A 58 15.02 -2.12 -7.69
C VAL A 58 16.29 -1.27 -7.66
N ARG A 59 16.25 -0.05 -8.22
CA ARG A 59 17.40 0.87 -8.21
C ARG A 59 17.67 1.48 -6.85
N ARG A 60 16.63 1.80 -6.09
CA ARG A 60 16.75 2.48 -4.79
C ARG A 60 17.22 1.54 -3.70
N LEU A 61 16.60 0.38 -3.60
CA LEU A 61 16.76 -0.52 -2.48
C LEU A 61 18.15 -1.15 -2.47
N SER A 62 18.64 -1.53 -1.30
CA SER A 62 19.90 -2.24 -1.22
C SER A 62 19.78 -3.60 -1.93
N PRO A 63 20.87 -4.16 -2.49
CA PRO A 63 20.85 -5.48 -3.11
C PRO A 63 20.42 -6.63 -2.18
N LYS A 64 20.26 -6.36 -0.88
CA LYS A 64 19.69 -7.31 0.09
C LYS A 64 18.19 -7.50 -0.08
N TRP A 65 17.49 -6.56 -0.72
CA TRP A 65 16.07 -6.65 -1.00
C TRP A 65 15.83 -7.35 -2.33
N THR A 66 14.95 -8.35 -2.32
CA THR A 66 14.48 -8.97 -3.56
C THR A 66 13.04 -8.53 -3.85
N VAL A 67 12.86 -7.82 -4.96
CA VAL A 67 11.54 -7.38 -5.44
C VAL A 67 10.90 -8.48 -6.29
N ARG A 68 9.66 -8.83 -5.96
CA ARG A 68 8.83 -9.83 -6.67
C ARG A 68 7.47 -9.23 -6.98
N VAL A 69 7.09 -9.26 -8.25
CA VAL A 69 5.76 -8.86 -8.71
C VAL A 69 5.03 -10.10 -9.20
N LEU A 70 4.05 -10.54 -8.42
CA LEU A 70 3.25 -11.74 -8.72
C LEU A 70 2.10 -11.39 -9.66
N ASP A 71 1.56 -12.43 -10.30
CA ASP A 71 0.44 -12.30 -11.23
C ASP A 71 -0.49 -13.53 -11.25
N LEU A 72 -1.54 -13.46 -12.06
CA LEU A 72 -2.44 -14.56 -12.39
C LEU A 72 -2.33 -14.91 -13.88
N VAL A 73 -1.19 -14.74 -14.51
CA VAL A 73 -0.98 -15.14 -15.91
C VAL A 73 -0.62 -16.61 -15.95
N GLU A 74 -1.41 -17.41 -16.67
CA GLU A 74 -1.17 -18.85 -16.79
C GLU A 74 0.23 -19.11 -17.38
N GLY A 75 0.99 -20.01 -16.76
CA GLY A 75 2.38 -20.30 -17.15
C GLY A 75 3.41 -19.23 -16.77
N SER A 76 3.03 -18.13 -16.11
CA SER A 76 3.99 -17.13 -15.63
C SER A 76 4.96 -17.73 -14.60
N PRO A 77 6.27 -17.44 -14.68
CA PRO A 77 7.22 -17.78 -13.61
C PRO A 77 6.86 -17.13 -12.26
N ASN A 78 6.12 -16.02 -12.29
CA ASN A 78 5.70 -15.29 -11.10
C ASN A 78 4.22 -15.51 -10.75
N HIS A 79 3.59 -16.54 -11.32
CA HIS A 79 2.22 -16.89 -10.97
C HIS A 79 2.11 -17.13 -9.46
N VAL A 80 1.03 -16.64 -8.84
CA VAL A 80 0.80 -16.74 -7.38
C VAL A 80 1.00 -18.16 -6.83
N SER A 81 0.66 -19.20 -7.60
CA SER A 81 0.81 -20.61 -7.19
C SER A 81 2.25 -21.07 -6.95
N GLN A 82 3.26 -20.31 -7.39
CA GLN A 82 4.67 -20.60 -7.10
C GLN A 82 5.06 -20.27 -5.66
N PHE A 83 4.27 -19.42 -4.98
CA PHE A 83 4.58 -18.89 -3.66
C PHE A 83 3.50 -19.19 -2.61
N ILE A 84 2.24 -19.32 -3.01
CA ILE A 84 1.13 -19.49 -2.06
C ILE A 84 0.49 -20.87 -2.26
N PRO A 85 0.52 -21.75 -1.24
CA PRO A 85 -0.19 -23.02 -1.27
C PRO A 85 -1.70 -22.82 -1.49
N ARG A 86 -2.33 -23.73 -2.22
CA ARG A 86 -3.73 -23.60 -2.65
C ARG A 86 -4.67 -23.37 -1.46
N GLU A 87 -4.45 -24.11 -0.38
CA GLU A 87 -5.26 -24.12 0.85
C GLU A 87 -5.28 -22.79 1.61
N MET A 88 -4.32 -21.89 1.34
CA MET A 88 -4.31 -20.58 1.97
C MET A 88 -5.31 -19.62 1.31
N LEU A 89 -5.71 -19.85 0.06
CA LEU A 89 -6.63 -18.95 -0.65
C LEU A 89 -7.99 -19.63 -0.88
N THR A 90 -9.01 -18.82 -1.12
CA THR A 90 -10.37 -19.28 -1.37
C THR A 90 -10.54 -19.82 -2.79
N ASP A 91 -11.53 -20.70 -2.99
CA ASP A 91 -11.84 -21.19 -4.34
C ASP A 91 -12.30 -20.08 -5.29
N VAL A 92 -12.92 -19.01 -4.77
CA VAL A 92 -13.31 -17.84 -5.59
C VAL A 92 -12.08 -17.15 -6.21
N PHE A 93 -10.93 -17.20 -5.54
CA PHE A 93 -9.66 -16.72 -6.08
C PHE A 93 -9.15 -17.64 -7.18
N TRP A 94 -8.97 -18.93 -6.89
CA TRP A 94 -8.37 -19.88 -7.82
C TRP A 94 -9.22 -20.11 -9.07
N ASN A 95 -10.55 -20.14 -8.91
CA ASN A 95 -11.48 -20.35 -10.02
C ASN A 95 -11.78 -19.04 -10.78
N ARG A 96 -11.19 -17.90 -10.36
CA ARG A 96 -11.40 -16.57 -10.95
C ARG A 96 -12.87 -16.16 -11.05
N THR A 97 -13.66 -16.48 -10.02
CA THR A 97 -15.10 -16.20 -9.98
C THR A 97 -15.45 -14.94 -9.19
N MET A 98 -14.45 -14.15 -8.77
CA MET A 98 -14.70 -12.83 -8.16
C MET A 98 -15.33 -11.88 -9.20
N THR A 99 -16.26 -11.05 -8.73
CA THR A 99 -17.04 -10.12 -9.54
C THR A 99 -17.00 -8.71 -8.95
N GLY A 100 -17.26 -7.71 -9.79
CA GLY A 100 -17.27 -6.30 -9.42
C GLY A 100 -16.11 -5.50 -10.06
N PRO A 101 -16.04 -4.19 -9.79
CA PRO A 101 -15.06 -3.32 -10.45
C PRO A 101 -13.64 -3.46 -9.92
N HIS A 102 -13.46 -4.10 -8.76
CA HIS A 102 -12.19 -4.14 -8.02
C HIS A 102 -11.60 -5.55 -7.90
N VAL A 103 -11.86 -6.43 -8.87
CA VAL A 103 -11.38 -7.83 -8.84
C VAL A 103 -9.86 -7.91 -8.69
N GLY A 104 -9.10 -7.07 -9.41
CA GLY A 104 -7.64 -7.04 -9.29
C GLY A 104 -7.16 -6.61 -7.90
N GLN A 105 -7.76 -5.57 -7.33
CA GLN A 105 -7.44 -5.07 -5.99
C GLN A 105 -7.78 -6.10 -4.91
N HIS A 106 -8.96 -6.75 -4.99
CA HIS A 106 -9.35 -7.76 -4.01
C HIS A 106 -8.57 -9.08 -4.15
N SER A 107 -8.16 -9.43 -5.37
CA SER A 107 -7.16 -10.49 -5.58
C SER A 107 -5.87 -10.16 -4.86
N SER A 108 -5.43 -8.90 -4.94
CA SER A 108 -4.26 -8.40 -4.23
C SER A 108 -4.40 -8.47 -2.70
N ASP A 109 -5.57 -8.12 -2.17
CA ASP A 109 -5.87 -8.20 -0.73
C ASP A 109 -5.76 -9.63 -0.19
N LEU A 110 -6.20 -10.62 -0.99
CA LEU A 110 -6.20 -12.05 -0.63
C LEU A 110 -4.79 -12.65 -0.57
N ILE A 111 -3.86 -12.19 -1.41
CA ILE A 111 -2.52 -12.79 -1.49
C ILE A 111 -1.47 -12.09 -0.63
N ARG A 112 -1.69 -10.82 -0.29
CA ARG A 112 -0.74 -10.03 0.51
C ARG A 112 -0.37 -10.70 1.83
N LEU A 113 -1.38 -11.08 2.59
CA LEU A 113 -1.20 -11.58 3.95
C LEU A 113 -0.54 -12.96 3.96
N PRO A 114 -0.91 -13.92 3.10
CA PRO A 114 -0.17 -15.18 2.97
C PRO A 114 1.32 -14.98 2.65
N LEU A 115 1.68 -14.08 1.74
CA LEU A 115 3.09 -13.83 1.40
C LEU A 115 3.87 -13.29 2.59
N LEU A 116 3.30 -12.31 3.30
CA LEU A 116 3.91 -11.76 4.51
C LEU A 116 4.01 -12.79 5.64
N TYR A 117 3.01 -13.65 5.80
CA TYR A 117 3.05 -14.72 6.80
C TYR A 117 4.11 -15.77 6.47
N LEU A 118 4.14 -16.27 5.23
CA LEU A 118 5.04 -17.33 4.79
C LEU A 118 6.49 -16.89 4.71
N TYR A 119 6.74 -15.65 4.28
CA TYR A 119 8.08 -15.21 3.89
C TYR A 119 8.56 -13.95 4.61
N GLY A 120 7.67 -13.20 5.27
CA GLY A 120 7.96 -11.88 5.79
C GLY A 120 8.26 -10.87 4.68
N GLY A 121 8.80 -9.72 5.08
CA GLY A 121 9.18 -8.64 4.18
C GLY A 121 8.15 -7.52 4.17
N VAL A 122 8.02 -6.87 3.01
CA VAL A 122 7.17 -5.69 2.81
C VAL A 122 6.25 -5.93 1.62
N TRP A 123 4.96 -5.79 1.85
CA TRP A 123 3.98 -5.57 0.80
C TRP A 123 4.00 -4.12 0.37
N LEU A 124 4.06 -3.89 -0.94
CA LEU A 124 4.05 -2.55 -1.53
C LEU A 124 3.19 -2.53 -2.79
N ASP A 125 2.18 -1.68 -2.82
CA ASP A 125 1.39 -1.49 -4.03
C ASP A 125 2.23 -0.90 -5.17
N VAL A 126 2.07 -1.40 -6.40
CA VAL A 126 2.77 -0.90 -7.61
C VAL A 126 2.56 0.58 -7.91
N GLY A 127 1.55 1.21 -7.28
CA GLY A 127 1.29 2.64 -7.36
C GLY A 127 2.16 3.50 -6.43
N MET A 128 3.10 2.93 -5.67
CA MET A 128 3.92 3.67 -4.71
C MET A 128 5.28 4.10 -5.27
N LEU A 129 5.63 5.36 -5.06
CA LEU A 129 7.00 5.84 -5.14
C LEU A 129 7.66 5.76 -3.76
N LEU A 130 8.97 5.53 -3.74
CA LEU A 130 9.78 5.52 -2.52
C LEU A 130 10.77 6.68 -2.53
N PHE A 131 10.89 7.36 -1.40
CA PHE A 131 11.88 8.42 -1.15
C PHE A 131 12.81 8.08 0.03
N ARG A 132 12.50 7.02 0.79
CA ARG A 132 13.31 6.46 1.87
C ARG A 132 13.60 4.99 1.61
N SER A 133 14.74 4.49 2.05
CA SER A 133 14.99 3.04 2.11
C SER A 133 14.00 2.31 3.03
N LEU A 134 13.61 1.07 2.68
CA LEU A 134 12.76 0.25 3.56
C LEU A 134 13.46 -0.12 4.88
N ASP A 135 14.80 -0.23 4.85
CA ASP A 135 15.65 -0.41 6.03
C ASP A 135 15.42 0.71 7.05
N ALA A 136 15.54 1.98 6.63
CA ALA A 136 15.34 3.14 7.51
C ALA A 136 13.85 3.47 7.77
N LEU A 137 12.93 3.03 6.91
CA LEU A 137 11.49 3.24 7.12
C LEU A 137 10.95 2.33 8.22
N CYS A 138 11.28 1.04 8.20
CA CYS A 138 10.76 0.09 9.19
C CYS A 138 11.60 -1.16 9.41
N TRP A 139 12.36 -1.63 8.41
CA TRP A 139 12.91 -2.98 8.46
C TRP A 139 14.00 -3.14 9.51
N ASN A 140 14.83 -2.11 9.76
CA ASN A 140 15.82 -2.17 10.83
C ASN A 140 15.16 -2.41 12.20
N ALA A 141 14.03 -1.73 12.48
CA ALA A 141 13.27 -1.99 13.71
C ALA A 141 12.70 -3.41 13.69
N LEU A 142 12.11 -3.83 12.57
CA LEU A 142 11.50 -5.15 12.45
C LEU A 142 12.52 -6.30 12.48
N GLU A 143 13.79 -6.14 12.17
CA GLU A 143 14.75 -7.25 12.25
C GLU A 143 15.54 -7.27 13.56
N ASP A 144 15.58 -6.15 14.26
CA ASP A 144 16.32 -6.01 15.52
C ASP A 144 15.64 -6.83 16.63
N PRO A 145 16.32 -7.84 17.21
CA PRO A 145 15.78 -8.63 18.31
C PRO A 145 15.54 -7.82 19.59
N GLU A 146 16.19 -6.66 19.74
CA GLU A 146 16.04 -5.78 20.90
C GLU A 146 14.78 -4.90 20.80
N THR A 147 14.10 -4.87 19.66
CA THR A 147 12.80 -4.20 19.54
C THR A 147 11.64 -5.21 19.55
N PRO A 148 10.48 -4.83 20.11
CA PRO A 148 9.32 -5.71 20.17
C PRO A 148 8.54 -5.79 18.85
N TYR A 149 8.90 -5.00 17.84
CA TYR A 149 8.07 -4.81 16.65
C TYR A 149 8.05 -6.04 15.74
N GLU A 150 6.83 -6.48 15.39
CA GLU A 150 6.61 -7.59 14.46
C GLU A 150 5.96 -7.13 13.15
N VAL A 151 5.23 -6.02 13.17
CA VAL A 151 4.50 -5.46 12.02
C VAL A 151 4.75 -3.96 11.95
N ALA A 152 4.91 -3.42 10.74
CA ALA A 152 4.87 -1.98 10.51
C ALA A 152 3.90 -1.61 9.40
N ALA A 153 3.20 -0.49 9.54
CA ALA A 153 2.29 0.02 8.52
C ALA A 153 2.02 1.52 8.72
N PHE A 154 1.25 2.11 7.81
CA PHE A 154 0.81 3.50 7.96
C PHE A 154 -0.59 3.58 8.59
N LYS A 155 -0.74 4.42 9.62
CA LYS A 155 -2.00 4.70 10.30
C LYS A 155 -2.78 5.77 9.54
N VAL A 156 -3.99 5.44 9.13
CA VAL A 156 -4.98 6.38 8.59
C VAL A 156 -5.86 6.88 9.72
N SER A 157 -5.76 8.17 10.04
CA SER A 157 -6.60 8.80 11.06
C SER A 157 -7.93 9.25 10.44
N MET A 158 -9.04 8.76 10.98
CA MET A 158 -10.42 9.14 10.60
C MET A 158 -11.05 10.16 11.55
N GLY A 159 -10.35 10.49 12.63
CA GLY A 159 -10.73 11.45 13.64
C GLY A 159 -9.83 11.32 14.86
N PRO A 160 -10.18 11.96 15.99
CA PRO A 160 -9.40 11.85 17.23
C PRO A 160 -9.31 10.43 17.77
N GLU A 161 -10.38 9.64 17.62
CA GLU A 161 -10.52 8.32 18.25
C GLU A 161 -10.46 7.15 17.26
N LEU A 162 -10.75 7.40 15.98
CA LEU A 162 -10.87 6.35 14.97
C LEU A 162 -9.68 6.39 14.01
N SER A 163 -9.07 5.23 13.82
CA SER A 163 -8.01 5.03 12.85
C SER A 163 -7.98 3.58 12.41
N PHE A 164 -7.42 3.34 11.22
CA PHE A 164 -7.11 2.00 10.73
C PHE A 164 -5.77 1.98 10.00
N LEU A 165 -5.34 0.80 9.56
CA LEU A 165 -4.10 0.63 8.81
C LEU A 165 -4.29 0.75 7.30
N PHE A 166 -3.44 1.54 6.66
CA PHE A 166 -3.31 1.58 5.21
C PHE A 166 -2.69 0.29 4.73
N ASN A 167 -3.38 -0.36 3.80
CA ASN A 167 -3.11 -1.72 3.44
C ASN A 167 -2.23 -1.84 2.17
N GLY A 168 -1.91 -0.71 1.51
CA GLY A 168 -0.97 -0.67 0.38
C GLY A 168 0.51 -0.62 0.79
N PHE A 169 0.81 -0.52 2.09
CA PHE A 169 2.14 -0.69 2.67
C PHE A 169 2.01 -1.49 3.97
N ILE A 170 2.58 -2.69 4.02
CA ILE A 170 2.62 -3.52 5.23
C ILE A 170 3.95 -4.26 5.30
N ALA A 171 4.70 -4.05 6.37
CA ALA A 171 5.88 -4.85 6.68
C ALA A 171 5.57 -5.83 7.81
N ALA A 172 6.08 -7.06 7.72
CA ALA A 172 5.92 -8.04 8.79
C ALA A 172 7.10 -9.01 8.87
N ARG A 173 7.41 -9.45 10.11
CA ARG A 173 8.24 -10.63 10.33
C ARG A 173 7.53 -11.87 9.79
N ARG A 174 8.31 -12.80 9.22
CA ARG A 174 7.83 -14.13 8.84
C ARG A 174 7.16 -14.81 10.05
N GLY A 175 6.02 -15.45 9.82
CA GLY A 175 5.28 -16.17 10.86
C GLY A 175 4.49 -15.28 11.84
N SER A 176 4.36 -13.98 11.59
CA SER A 176 3.58 -13.10 12.46
C SER A 176 2.15 -13.60 12.65
N VAL A 177 1.76 -13.83 13.91
CA VAL A 177 0.44 -14.33 14.29
C VAL A 177 -0.66 -13.33 13.93
N CYS A 178 -0.36 -12.02 14.00
CA CYS A 178 -1.27 -10.97 13.55
C CYS A 178 -1.63 -11.13 12.07
N ILE A 179 -0.64 -11.35 11.20
CA ILE A 179 -0.87 -11.55 9.76
C ILE A 179 -1.65 -12.84 9.50
N LYS A 180 -1.36 -13.91 10.24
CA LYS A 180 -2.11 -15.17 10.15
C LYS A 180 -3.60 -14.99 10.45
N TYR A 181 -3.93 -14.44 11.61
CA TYR A 181 -5.33 -14.29 12.01
C TYR A 181 -6.06 -13.24 11.19
N TRP A 182 -5.36 -12.20 10.75
CA TRP A 182 -5.93 -11.23 9.82
C TRP A 182 -6.35 -11.91 8.51
N HIS A 183 -5.46 -12.75 7.97
CA HIS A 183 -5.76 -13.53 6.77
C HIS A 183 -6.92 -14.51 6.98
N GLU A 184 -6.94 -15.24 8.10
CA GLU A 184 -8.02 -16.18 8.42
C GLU A 184 -9.39 -15.49 8.47
N ILE A 185 -9.49 -14.34 9.14
CA ILE A 185 -10.74 -13.56 9.21
C ILE A 185 -11.16 -13.11 7.80
N PHE A 186 -10.24 -12.53 7.02
CA PHE A 186 -10.57 -12.05 5.68
C PHE A 186 -10.95 -13.18 4.73
N ARG A 187 -10.27 -14.33 4.81
CA ARG A 187 -10.64 -15.54 4.06
C ARG A 187 -12.05 -16.00 4.40
N THR A 188 -12.45 -15.98 5.69
CA THR A 188 -13.81 -16.34 6.12
C THR A 188 -14.89 -15.41 5.54
N LEU A 189 -14.60 -14.12 5.32
CA LEU A 189 -15.57 -13.22 4.67
C LEU A 189 -15.87 -13.62 3.21
N TRP A 190 -14.97 -14.35 2.57
CA TRP A 190 -15.14 -14.85 1.21
C TRP A 190 -15.87 -16.20 1.14
N ASP A 191 -16.15 -16.85 2.27
CA ASP A 191 -16.86 -18.13 2.29
C ASP A 191 -18.29 -17.96 1.75
N GLY A 192 -18.54 -18.49 0.55
CA GLY A 192 -19.80 -18.35 -0.16
C GLY A 192 -20.00 -17.02 -0.89
N ALA A 193 -19.05 -16.08 -0.83
CA ALA A 193 -19.11 -14.79 -1.50
C ALA A 193 -18.35 -14.80 -2.84
N THR A 194 -18.87 -14.06 -3.82
CA THR A 194 -18.23 -13.81 -5.12
C THR A 194 -17.97 -12.34 -5.39
N SER A 195 -18.29 -11.47 -4.44
CA SER A 195 -18.06 -10.02 -4.50
C SER A 195 -17.81 -9.47 -3.10
N CYS A 196 -17.17 -8.31 -3.00
CA CYS A 196 -17.03 -7.58 -1.75
C CYS A 196 -18.34 -6.90 -1.30
N ALA A 197 -19.31 -6.76 -2.19
CA ALA A 197 -20.58 -6.11 -1.88
C ALA A 197 -21.29 -6.80 -0.69
N GLY A 198 -21.56 -6.03 0.36
CA GLY A 198 -22.19 -6.50 1.59
C GLY A 198 -21.23 -7.04 2.66
N MET A 199 -19.93 -7.11 2.41
CA MET A 199 -18.94 -7.58 3.40
C MET A 199 -18.93 -6.74 4.68
N HIS A 200 -19.20 -5.44 4.60
CA HIS A 200 -19.33 -4.57 5.77
C HIS A 200 -20.42 -5.03 6.75
N SER A 201 -21.44 -5.72 6.25
CA SER A 201 -22.54 -6.29 7.04
C SER A 201 -22.28 -7.73 7.49
N HIS A 202 -21.10 -8.29 7.21
CA HIS A 202 -20.75 -9.64 7.62
C HIS A 202 -20.78 -9.75 9.16
N PRO A 203 -21.37 -10.81 9.76
CA PRO A 203 -21.51 -10.91 11.21
C PRO A 203 -20.21 -10.81 12.01
N LEU A 204 -19.07 -11.21 11.45
CA LEU A 204 -17.76 -11.01 12.08
C LEU A 204 -17.41 -9.53 12.31
N LEU A 205 -17.89 -8.62 11.47
CA LEU A 205 -17.57 -7.20 11.54
C LEU A 205 -18.62 -6.38 12.32
N ALA A 206 -19.73 -7.00 12.74
CA ALA A 206 -20.89 -6.28 13.31
C ALA A 206 -20.60 -5.49 14.60
N HIS A 207 -19.59 -5.90 15.37
CA HIS A 207 -19.16 -5.24 16.61
C HIS A 207 -18.32 -3.97 16.38
N LEU A 208 -17.86 -3.74 15.15
CA LEU A 208 -17.03 -2.58 14.83
C LEU A 208 -17.85 -1.28 14.79
N PRO A 209 -17.27 -0.15 15.23
CA PRO A 209 -17.91 1.13 15.04
C PRO A 209 -17.96 1.50 13.55
N VAL A 210 -18.77 2.50 13.22
CA VAL A 210 -18.79 3.09 11.87
C VAL A 210 -17.54 3.95 11.68
N TYR A 211 -16.67 3.57 10.74
CA TYR A 211 -15.47 4.34 10.38
C TYR A 211 -15.80 5.34 9.26
N GLU A 212 -16.58 6.36 9.59
CA GLU A 212 -16.98 7.35 8.59
C GLU A 212 -15.78 8.24 8.20
N PRO A 213 -15.41 8.31 6.90
CA PRO A 213 -14.31 9.16 6.49
C PRO A 213 -14.64 10.64 6.75
N PRO A 214 -13.66 11.43 7.24
CA PRO A 214 -13.90 12.82 7.59
C PRO A 214 -14.30 13.64 6.36
N SER A 215 -15.20 14.60 6.56
CA SER A 215 -15.55 15.57 5.52
C SER A 215 -14.34 16.44 5.21
N LEU A 216 -13.95 16.52 3.93
CA LEU A 216 -12.88 17.40 3.48
C LEU A 216 -13.48 18.76 3.11
N ASN A 217 -13.04 19.84 3.74
CA ASN A 217 -13.54 21.21 3.50
C ASN A 217 -15.07 21.33 3.63
N GLY A 218 -15.65 20.62 4.61
CA GLY A 218 -17.10 20.60 4.86
C GLY A 218 -17.92 19.83 3.82
N LYS A 219 -17.28 19.22 2.82
CA LYS A 219 -17.94 18.37 1.83
C LYS A 219 -17.87 16.91 2.28
N ARG A 220 -19.04 16.25 2.29
CA ARG A 220 -19.12 14.80 2.53
C ARG A 220 -18.34 14.05 1.44
N PRO A 221 -17.76 12.88 1.77
CA PRO A 221 -17.13 12.03 0.78
C PRO A 221 -18.10 11.72 -0.38
N PRO A 222 -17.60 11.61 -1.63
CA PRO A 222 -18.45 11.35 -2.79
C PRO A 222 -18.90 9.87 -2.91
N PHE A 223 -18.88 9.13 -1.80
CA PHE A 223 -19.21 7.71 -1.74
C PHE A 223 -20.03 7.37 -0.50
N MET A 224 -20.81 6.29 -0.59
CA MET A 224 -21.56 5.77 0.56
C MET A 224 -20.64 4.98 1.50
N TYR A 225 -20.92 5.01 2.81
CA TYR A 225 -20.16 4.25 3.80
C TYR A 225 -20.09 2.75 3.46
N ALA A 226 -21.20 2.14 3.04
CA ALA A 226 -21.22 0.72 2.67
C ALA A 226 -20.20 0.38 1.57
N GLN A 227 -20.10 1.22 0.53
CA GLN A 227 -19.15 1.01 -0.57
C GLN A 227 -17.69 1.15 -0.10
N PHE A 228 -17.43 2.15 0.75
CA PHE A 228 -16.13 2.32 1.40
C PHE A 228 -15.77 1.13 2.29
N ALA A 229 -16.75 0.67 3.07
CA ALA A 229 -16.58 -0.40 4.02
C ALA A 229 -16.34 -1.75 3.33
N ASP A 230 -17.08 -2.04 2.26
CA ASP A 230 -16.90 -3.22 1.41
C ASP A 230 -15.55 -3.19 0.69
N TYR A 231 -15.16 -2.05 0.13
CA TYR A 231 -13.88 -1.89 -0.56
C TYR A 231 -12.68 -2.12 0.38
N LEU A 232 -12.81 -1.70 1.64
CA LEU A 232 -11.78 -1.88 2.67
C LEU A 232 -12.08 -3.06 3.61
N ALA A 233 -12.88 -4.05 3.19
CA ALA A 233 -13.26 -5.18 4.05
C ALA A 233 -12.05 -5.87 4.68
N GLN A 234 -10.95 -6.02 3.92
CA GLN A 234 -9.70 -6.56 4.44
C GLN A 234 -9.16 -5.73 5.61
N VAL A 235 -9.18 -4.40 5.53
CA VAL A 235 -8.76 -3.52 6.64
C VAL A 235 -9.68 -3.69 7.86
N PHE A 236 -10.99 -3.83 7.66
CA PHE A 236 -11.91 -4.05 8.78
C PHE A 236 -11.76 -5.42 9.44
N CYS A 237 -11.28 -6.44 8.71
CA CYS A 237 -10.85 -7.69 9.35
C CYS A 237 -9.69 -7.48 10.33
N LEU A 238 -8.78 -6.54 10.04
CA LEU A 238 -7.73 -6.18 11.00
C LEU A 238 -8.27 -5.38 12.17
N GLU A 239 -9.21 -4.46 11.94
CA GLU A 239 -9.86 -3.74 13.04
C GLU A 239 -10.59 -4.71 13.98
N ARG A 240 -11.27 -5.74 13.45
CA ARG A 240 -11.79 -6.84 14.27
C ARG A 240 -10.67 -7.46 15.11
N LEU A 241 -9.59 -7.88 14.47
CA LEU A 241 -8.50 -8.56 15.15
C LEU A 241 -7.85 -7.70 16.23
N ARG A 242 -7.69 -6.41 15.97
CA ARG A 242 -7.15 -5.40 16.90
C ARG A 242 -8.00 -5.27 18.16
N HIS A 243 -9.31 -5.49 18.06
CA HIS A 243 -10.23 -5.42 19.20
C HIS A 243 -10.57 -6.78 19.82
N LEU A 244 -10.04 -7.86 19.25
CA LEU A 244 -10.31 -9.22 19.69
C LEU A 244 -9.40 -9.63 20.86
N VAL A 245 -10.00 -10.29 21.85
CA VAL A 245 -9.30 -11.07 22.88
C VAL A 245 -9.82 -12.51 22.81
N ASP A 246 -8.96 -13.43 22.40
CA ASP A 246 -9.28 -14.85 22.23
C ASP A 246 -8.51 -15.70 23.24
N SER A 247 -9.22 -16.22 24.26
CA SER A 247 -8.62 -17.04 25.31
C SER A 247 -8.16 -18.41 24.84
N LYS A 248 -8.70 -18.95 23.73
CA LYS A 248 -8.32 -20.26 23.20
C LYS A 248 -6.96 -20.22 22.52
N THR A 249 -6.67 -19.12 21.83
CA THR A 249 -5.40 -18.91 21.13
C THR A 249 -4.39 -18.09 21.94
N GLY A 250 -4.85 -17.41 23.00
CA GLY A 250 -4.04 -16.47 23.76
C GLY A 250 -3.85 -15.12 23.06
N TRP A 251 -4.63 -14.84 22.00
CA TRP A 251 -4.57 -13.57 21.29
C TRP A 251 -5.13 -12.43 22.15
N ASP A 252 -4.38 -11.34 22.24
CA ASP A 252 -4.78 -10.07 22.85
C ASP A 252 -4.46 -8.95 21.85
N GLY A 253 -5.44 -8.58 21.04
CA GLY A 253 -5.31 -7.57 19.99
C GLY A 253 -4.89 -6.20 20.53
N PRO A 254 -5.58 -5.65 21.56
CA PRO A 254 -5.19 -4.38 22.15
C PRO A 254 -3.73 -4.34 22.59
N LYS A 255 -3.29 -5.37 23.33
CA LYS A 255 -1.90 -5.46 23.79
C LYS A 255 -0.91 -5.62 22.64
N PHE A 256 -1.22 -6.48 21.67
CA PHE A 256 -0.36 -6.69 20.50
C PHE A 256 -0.13 -5.38 19.74
N PHE A 257 -1.18 -4.60 19.52
CA PHE A 257 -1.08 -3.33 18.78
C PHE A 257 -0.35 -2.24 19.55
N GLU A 258 -0.44 -2.25 20.89
CA GLU A 258 0.33 -1.31 21.72
C GLU A 258 1.83 -1.63 21.71
N GLU A 259 2.20 -2.91 21.77
CA GLU A 259 3.59 -3.33 22.01
C GLU A 259 4.35 -3.68 20.74
N LYS A 260 3.68 -4.24 19.71
CA LYS A 260 4.36 -4.95 18.61
C LYS A 260 4.11 -4.36 17.22
N VAL A 261 3.32 -3.30 17.11
CA VAL A 261 3.00 -2.65 15.83
C VAL A 261 3.63 -1.27 15.74
N LEU A 262 4.52 -1.10 14.76
CA LEU A 262 5.17 0.18 14.46
C LEU A 262 4.33 0.97 13.44
N LEU A 263 3.91 2.17 13.81
CA LEU A 263 2.98 2.97 13.01
C LEU A 263 3.54 4.35 12.67
N PHE A 264 3.33 4.79 11.44
CA PHE A 264 3.59 6.19 11.02
C PHE A 264 2.35 6.79 10.37
N ASP A 265 2.25 8.13 10.33
CA ASP A 265 1.08 8.81 9.77
C ASP A 265 0.94 8.60 8.26
N CYS A 266 -0.17 8.04 7.80
CA CYS A 266 -0.38 7.74 6.39
C CYS A 266 -0.48 9.00 5.52
N VAL A 267 -1.04 10.09 6.04
CA VAL A 267 -1.18 11.33 5.27
C VAL A 267 0.20 11.93 4.99
N THR A 268 1.06 12.04 6.00
CA THR A 268 2.41 12.58 5.79
C THR A 268 3.33 11.62 5.05
N GLU A 269 3.19 10.30 5.24
CA GLU A 269 4.12 9.33 4.67
C GLU A 269 3.74 8.81 3.28
N ALA A 270 2.47 8.88 2.86
CA ALA A 270 2.01 8.32 1.59
C ALA A 270 1.07 9.22 0.79
N TYR A 271 0.22 10.03 1.45
CA TYR A 271 -0.81 10.83 0.78
C TYR A 271 -0.56 12.36 0.81
N TRP A 272 0.69 12.78 0.95
CA TRP A 272 1.00 14.20 1.13
C TRP A 272 0.71 15.02 -0.14
N ALA A 273 0.98 14.48 -1.32
CA ALA A 273 0.61 15.13 -2.59
C ALA A 273 -0.90 15.36 -2.69
N GLN A 274 -1.71 14.39 -2.27
CA GLN A 274 -3.17 14.50 -2.21
C GLN A 274 -3.61 15.53 -1.19
N ARG A 275 -2.95 15.59 -0.02
CA ARG A 275 -3.23 16.61 1.00
C ARG A 275 -2.95 18.03 0.49
N LEU A 276 -1.86 18.23 -0.25
CA LEU A 276 -1.46 19.53 -0.80
C LEU A 276 -2.34 20.01 -1.96
N THR A 277 -3.06 19.10 -2.60
CA THR A 277 -3.88 19.39 -3.79
C THR A 277 -5.37 19.15 -3.55
N ASP A 278 -5.79 18.97 -2.31
CA ASP A 278 -7.18 18.63 -1.93
C ASP A 278 -7.74 17.45 -2.75
N TRP A 279 -6.91 16.43 -2.96
CA TRP A 279 -7.24 15.23 -3.73
C TRP A 279 -7.63 15.49 -5.19
N ASN A 280 -7.22 16.63 -5.76
CA ASN A 280 -7.48 16.96 -7.17
C ASN A 280 -6.40 16.37 -8.09
N GLY A 281 -6.69 15.20 -8.69
CA GLY A 281 -5.77 14.52 -9.61
C GLY A 281 -5.46 15.32 -10.87
N ARG A 282 -6.42 16.06 -11.42
CA ARG A 282 -6.20 16.97 -12.56
C ARG A 282 -5.18 18.05 -12.23
N LYS A 283 -5.33 18.68 -11.07
CA LYS A 283 -4.38 19.70 -10.58
C LYS A 283 -2.99 19.09 -10.38
N GLN A 284 -2.89 17.89 -9.80
CA GLN A 284 -1.62 17.19 -9.66
C GLN A 284 -0.97 16.96 -11.04
N TYR A 285 -1.73 16.44 -12.02
CA TYR A 285 -1.25 16.19 -13.37
C TYR A 285 -0.71 17.49 -13.99
N GLU A 286 -1.51 18.55 -14.00
CA GLU A 286 -1.11 19.79 -14.66
C GLU A 286 0.10 20.46 -14.00
N LEU A 287 0.23 20.40 -12.67
CA LEU A 287 1.42 20.92 -11.98
C LEU A 287 2.65 20.08 -12.26
N LEU A 288 2.53 18.75 -12.27
CA LEU A 288 3.63 17.84 -12.52
C LEU A 288 4.11 17.88 -13.98
N ASP A 289 3.22 18.21 -14.93
CA ASP A 289 3.55 18.31 -16.36
C ASP A 289 4.26 19.63 -16.73
N LEU A 290 4.34 20.61 -15.82
CA LEU A 290 5.05 21.87 -16.07
C LEU A 290 6.56 21.66 -16.20
N GLN A 291 7.17 22.43 -17.10
CA GLN A 291 8.61 22.52 -17.24
C GLN A 291 9.23 23.23 -16.02
N ARG A 292 10.34 22.67 -15.53
CA ARG A 292 11.19 23.28 -14.50
C ARG A 292 12.15 24.26 -15.18
N GLY A 293 12.27 25.47 -14.67
CA GLY A 293 13.19 26.47 -15.18
C GLY A 293 12.68 27.90 -15.03
N GLU A 294 13.57 28.87 -15.19
CA GLU A 294 13.30 30.30 -14.95
C GLU A 294 12.52 30.97 -16.10
N ASP A 295 12.44 30.34 -17.28
CA ASP A 295 11.86 30.93 -18.49
C ASP A 295 10.35 30.64 -18.69
N GLY A 296 9.65 30.26 -17.62
CA GLY A 296 8.21 29.98 -17.68
C GLY A 296 7.34 31.24 -17.66
N LEU A 297 6.52 31.43 -18.70
CA LEU A 297 5.50 32.50 -18.79
C LEU A 297 4.49 32.53 -17.62
N ASP A 298 4.39 31.44 -16.84
CA ASP A 298 3.49 31.32 -15.68
C ASP A 298 4.27 31.06 -14.38
N ASN A 299 4.95 32.11 -13.91
CA ASN A 299 5.73 32.10 -12.67
C ASN A 299 4.94 31.64 -11.43
N ALA A 300 3.62 31.82 -11.41
CA ALA A 300 2.80 31.44 -10.26
C ALA A 300 2.60 29.91 -10.20
N ARG A 301 2.21 29.29 -11.32
CA ARG A 301 2.00 27.84 -11.37
C ARG A 301 3.30 27.06 -11.23
N VAL A 302 4.41 27.55 -11.79
CA VAL A 302 5.73 26.91 -11.60
C VAL A 302 6.14 26.92 -10.13
N LYS A 303 5.90 28.03 -9.40
CA LYS A 303 6.14 28.08 -7.95
C LYS A 303 5.24 27.12 -7.18
N GLU A 304 3.98 26.96 -7.59
CA GLU A 304 3.06 26.00 -6.98
C GLU A 304 3.50 24.55 -7.24
N ALA A 305 3.96 24.22 -8.44
CA ALA A 305 4.50 22.91 -8.78
C ALA A 305 5.79 22.58 -8.01
N GLU A 306 6.69 23.55 -7.86
CA GLU A 306 7.89 23.42 -7.02
C GLU A 306 7.49 23.19 -5.56
N ALA A 307 6.51 23.96 -5.03
CA ALA A 307 6.02 23.78 -3.67
C ALA A 307 5.39 22.39 -3.45
N LEU A 308 4.66 21.86 -4.44
CA LEU A 308 4.12 20.50 -4.39
C LEU A 308 5.23 19.46 -4.30
N VAL A 309 6.21 19.48 -5.21
CA VAL A 309 7.28 18.48 -5.24
C VAL A 309 8.19 18.60 -4.02
N GLN A 310 8.62 19.81 -3.64
CA GLN A 310 9.44 20.00 -2.45
C GLN A 310 8.68 19.61 -1.18
N GLY A 311 7.37 19.91 -1.10
CA GLY A 311 6.53 19.50 0.02
C GLY A 311 6.49 17.98 0.19
N VAL A 312 6.33 17.22 -0.91
CA VAL A 312 6.41 15.75 -0.90
C VAL A 312 7.79 15.27 -0.46
N LEU A 313 8.86 15.79 -1.09
CA LEU A 313 10.24 15.36 -0.81
C LEU A 313 10.73 15.78 0.58
N SER A 314 10.17 16.81 1.22
CA SER A 314 10.54 17.21 2.58
C SER A 314 9.76 16.47 3.67
N MET A 315 8.58 15.92 3.32
CA MET A 315 7.66 15.36 4.31
C MET A 315 7.58 13.83 4.27
N SER A 316 7.58 13.23 3.08
CA SER A 316 7.11 11.87 2.89
C SER A 316 8.25 10.88 2.65
N SER A 317 8.14 9.70 3.26
CA SER A 317 8.97 8.54 2.92
C SER A 317 8.55 7.87 1.61
N THR A 318 7.28 8.02 1.23
CA THR A 318 6.69 7.42 0.03
C THR A 318 5.69 8.37 -0.63
N MET A 319 5.17 8.03 -1.81
CA MET A 319 3.99 8.67 -2.38
C MET A 319 3.12 7.62 -3.04
N LYS A 320 1.87 7.49 -2.58
CA LYS A 320 0.89 6.57 -3.15
C LYS A 320 0.08 7.27 -4.23
N LEU A 321 0.16 6.76 -5.45
CA LEU A 321 -0.76 7.07 -6.53
C LEU A 321 -1.90 6.05 -6.48
N SER A 322 -3.10 6.56 -6.17
CA SER A 322 -4.28 5.74 -5.88
C SER A 322 -5.36 5.98 -6.91
N HIS A 323 -6.00 4.91 -7.37
CA HIS A 323 -7.29 4.93 -8.08
C HIS A 323 -8.48 5.06 -7.13
N GLY A 324 -8.25 4.83 -5.83
CA GLY A 324 -9.25 4.94 -4.78
C GLY A 324 -10.53 4.14 -5.04
N LEU A 325 -11.60 4.56 -4.37
CA LEU A 325 -12.95 4.11 -4.68
C LEU A 325 -13.48 4.93 -5.86
N VAL A 326 -13.97 4.25 -6.89
CA VAL A 326 -14.52 4.92 -8.08
C VAL A 326 -15.70 5.79 -7.66
N THR A 327 -15.56 7.11 -7.82
CA THR A 327 -16.58 8.07 -7.40
C THR A 327 -16.82 9.12 -8.47
N ALA A 328 -18.09 9.42 -8.72
CA ALA A 328 -18.48 10.39 -9.74
C ALA A 328 -17.90 11.78 -9.39
N GLY A 329 -17.24 12.41 -10.38
CA GLY A 329 -16.67 13.74 -10.23
C GLY A 329 -15.32 13.80 -9.52
N ARG A 330 -14.72 12.66 -9.16
CA ARG A 330 -13.34 12.59 -8.67
C ARG A 330 -12.45 11.96 -9.74
N GLU A 331 -11.42 12.69 -10.14
CA GLU A 331 -10.39 12.22 -11.07
C GLU A 331 -9.08 12.07 -10.30
N TYR A 332 -8.48 10.88 -10.34
CA TYR A 332 -7.19 10.62 -9.71
C TYR A 332 -6.05 10.80 -10.71
N LEU A 333 -4.86 11.19 -10.24
CA LEU A 333 -3.67 11.27 -11.08
C LEU A 333 -3.35 9.92 -11.74
N ALA A 334 -3.57 8.83 -11.00
CA ALA A 334 -3.38 7.47 -11.51
C ALA A 334 -4.26 7.21 -12.75
N ASP A 335 -5.55 7.58 -12.72
CA ASP A 335 -6.46 7.44 -13.87
C ASP A 335 -5.95 8.23 -15.10
N ILE A 336 -5.40 9.43 -14.86
CA ILE A 336 -4.87 10.28 -15.94
C ILE A 336 -3.63 9.63 -16.57
N TRP A 337 -2.74 9.06 -15.77
CA TRP A 337 -1.50 8.41 -16.23
C TRP A 337 -1.71 7.01 -16.81
N ASP A 338 -2.83 6.34 -16.50
CA ASP A 338 -3.21 5.07 -17.12
C ASP A 338 -3.54 5.23 -18.60
N SER A 339 -3.95 6.44 -19.02
CA SER A 339 -4.25 6.73 -20.43
C SER A 339 -3.02 6.50 -21.32
N PRO A 340 -3.13 5.76 -22.43
CA PRO A 340 -2.03 5.59 -23.39
C PRO A 340 -1.46 6.92 -23.92
N LYS A 341 -2.28 7.99 -23.96
CA LYS A 341 -1.84 9.33 -24.36
C LYS A 341 -0.86 9.97 -23.38
N ASN A 342 -0.86 9.52 -22.13
CA ASN A 342 -0.03 10.05 -21.04
C ASN A 342 1.01 9.02 -20.57
N HIS A 343 1.30 7.99 -21.38
CA HIS A 343 2.19 6.89 -21.00
C HIS A 343 3.63 7.32 -20.66
N ASP A 344 4.04 8.54 -21.03
CA ASP A 344 5.35 9.13 -20.77
C ASP A 344 5.29 10.35 -19.84
N ALA A 345 4.10 10.73 -19.35
CA ALA A 345 3.90 11.99 -18.63
C ALA A 345 4.75 12.11 -17.36
N ASP A 346 5.06 11.00 -16.69
CA ASP A 346 5.90 10.97 -15.49
C ASP A 346 7.42 11.03 -15.78
N ILE A 347 7.83 11.02 -17.05
CA ILE A 347 9.23 11.01 -17.47
C ILE A 347 9.57 12.06 -18.54
N ARG A 348 8.62 12.90 -18.96
CA ARG A 348 8.90 13.95 -19.96
C ARG A 348 10.07 14.83 -19.50
N PRO A 349 11.14 14.96 -20.29
CA PRO A 349 12.33 15.69 -19.87
C PRO A 349 12.02 17.11 -19.41
N GLY A 350 12.71 17.54 -18.34
CA GLY A 350 12.57 18.87 -17.76
C GLY A 350 11.33 19.10 -16.89
N THR A 351 10.38 18.16 -16.83
CA THR A 351 9.15 18.34 -16.04
C THR A 351 9.33 18.11 -14.54
N PHE A 352 8.40 18.61 -13.73
CA PHE A 352 8.31 18.29 -12.30
C PHE A 352 8.05 16.79 -12.05
N ALA A 353 7.29 16.13 -12.92
CA ALA A 353 7.04 14.69 -12.84
C ALA A 353 8.35 13.90 -13.03
N ALA A 354 9.14 14.24 -14.05
CA ALA A 354 10.43 13.61 -14.30
C ALA A 354 11.43 13.83 -13.14
N TYR A 355 11.41 15.01 -12.51
CA TYR A 355 12.21 15.26 -11.32
C TYR A 355 11.75 14.43 -10.12
N LEU A 356 10.44 14.29 -9.90
CA LEU A 356 9.91 13.44 -8.83
C LEU A 356 10.27 11.96 -9.06
N ARG A 357 10.24 11.49 -10.31
CA ARG A 357 10.70 10.15 -10.70
C ARG A 357 12.19 9.96 -10.40
N GLU A 358 13.03 10.91 -10.81
CA GLU A 358 14.46 10.87 -10.49
C GLU A 358 14.70 10.85 -8.97
N ALA A 359 14.02 11.72 -8.23
CA ALA A 359 14.10 11.76 -6.78
C ALA A 359 13.66 10.43 -6.15
N SER A 360 12.72 9.69 -6.76
CA SER A 360 12.33 8.36 -6.29
C SER A 360 13.45 7.30 -6.39
N GLU A 361 14.57 7.61 -7.05
CA GLU A 361 15.77 6.77 -7.09
C GLU A 361 16.95 7.35 -6.33
N THR A 362 17.10 8.69 -6.33
CA THR A 362 18.34 9.36 -5.89
C THR A 362 18.21 10.16 -4.61
N PHE A 363 17.02 10.60 -4.23
CA PHE A 363 16.81 11.37 -3.01
C PHE A 363 16.63 10.43 -1.82
N GLU A 364 17.20 10.75 -0.66
CA GLU A 364 16.97 10.00 0.58
C GLU A 364 16.28 10.91 1.60
N GLN A 365 15.03 10.61 1.91
CA GLN A 365 14.23 11.30 2.93
C GLN A 365 14.79 10.99 4.32
N THR A 366 15.26 12.02 5.03
CA THR A 366 15.90 11.88 6.35
C THR A 366 15.07 12.44 7.52
N LYS A 367 13.88 13.02 7.29
CA LYS A 367 12.99 13.49 8.36
C LYS A 367 12.84 12.44 9.46
N GLU A 368 13.01 12.81 10.72
CA GLU A 368 12.80 11.86 11.82
C GLU A 368 11.37 11.28 11.75
N LEU A 369 11.26 9.96 11.85
CA LEU A 369 9.98 9.28 11.89
C LEU A 369 9.53 9.17 13.34
N VAL A 370 8.31 9.63 13.62
CA VAL A 370 7.72 9.59 14.95
C VAL A 370 6.69 8.45 15.00
N PRO A 371 6.95 7.36 15.75
CA PRO A 371 5.98 6.29 15.93
C PRO A 371 4.66 6.78 16.53
N LEU A 372 3.55 6.27 16.02
CA LEU A 372 2.21 6.56 16.50
C LEU A 372 1.61 5.37 17.25
N ARG A 373 0.59 5.65 18.06
CA ARG A 373 -0.26 4.63 18.67
C ARG A 373 -1.67 4.69 18.10
N MET A 374 -2.37 3.57 18.18
CA MET A 374 -3.81 3.48 17.95
C MET A 374 -4.52 3.31 19.29
N PRO A 375 -5.46 4.19 19.65
CA PRO A 375 -6.20 4.05 20.90
C PRO A 375 -7.09 2.80 20.87
N VAL A 376 -7.26 2.17 22.03
CA VAL A 376 -8.25 1.10 22.21
C VAL A 376 -9.64 1.72 22.15
N ILE A 377 -10.53 1.10 21.38
CA ILE A 377 -11.94 1.50 21.30
C ILE A 377 -12.70 0.54 22.21
N GLU A 378 -12.91 0.94 23.47
CA GLU A 378 -13.51 0.08 24.51
C GLU A 378 -14.83 -0.56 24.07
N LYS A 379 -15.71 0.22 23.41
CA LYS A 379 -17.00 -0.25 22.88
C LYS A 379 -16.90 -1.28 21.76
N ALA A 380 -15.72 -1.43 21.15
CA ALA A 380 -15.46 -2.39 20.09
C ALA A 380 -14.75 -3.65 20.62
N LEU A 381 -14.39 -3.73 21.90
CA LEU A 381 -13.72 -4.91 22.43
C LEU A 381 -14.62 -6.14 22.31
N LEU A 382 -14.03 -7.24 21.81
CA LEU A 382 -14.73 -8.51 21.60
C LEU A 382 -13.96 -9.65 22.26
N ARG A 383 -14.64 -10.43 23.10
CA ARG A 383 -14.11 -11.69 23.65
C ARG A 383 -14.70 -12.87 22.90
N ALA A 384 -13.97 -13.40 21.92
CA ALA A 384 -14.44 -14.47 21.04
C ALA A 384 -13.25 -15.15 20.36
N GLY A 385 -13.50 -16.29 19.69
CA GLY A 385 -12.54 -16.87 18.75
C GLY A 385 -12.25 -15.96 17.54
N VAL A 386 -11.08 -16.13 16.92
CA VAL A 386 -10.63 -15.42 15.70
C VAL A 386 -11.76 -15.28 14.67
N THR A 387 -12.38 -16.40 14.30
CA THR A 387 -13.49 -16.47 13.33
C THR A 387 -14.85 -16.78 13.97
N GLU A 388 -14.98 -16.60 15.29
CA GLU A 388 -16.25 -16.82 15.99
C GLU A 388 -17.20 -15.63 15.83
N VAL A 389 -18.41 -15.90 15.33
CA VAL A 389 -19.50 -14.92 15.26
C VAL A 389 -20.21 -14.87 16.61
N VAL A 390 -20.17 -13.72 17.26
CA VAL A 390 -20.96 -13.43 18.46
C VAL A 390 -22.22 -12.67 18.03
N ARG A 391 -23.39 -13.19 18.37
CA ARG A 391 -24.70 -12.61 18.04
C ARG A 391 -25.25 -11.78 19.19
#